data_AF-A0A6N2MIN2-F1
#
_entry.id   AF-A0A6N2MIN2-F1
#
_cell.length_a   1.000
_cell.length_b   1.000
_cell.length_c   1.000
_cell.angle_alpha   90.00
_cell.angle_beta   90.00
_cell.angle_gamma   90.00
#
_symmetry.space_group_name_H-M   'P 1'
#
loop_
_entity.id
_entity.type
_entity.pdbx_description
1 polymer ?
#
loop_
_entity_poly.entity_id
_entity_poly.type
_entity_poly.pdbx_seq_one_letter_code
_entity_poly.pdbx_strand_id
1 'polypeptide(L)'
;MELFSAFDLYRRRPFWFLISLVFLLLTLLNSRVVLSDPNYLIGLGSYDITGPAADVNMMGYANTDQIASGVHFRLRARAFIAAEPKGNRVVFVNLDACMASQLVTARVIERLKARYGDLYTEKNVAISGIHSHAGPGGYLQYVVYIVTSLGFVRQSFDALVDGIEKCIIQAHENLHPGSIFVNKDLRCWSESQP
;
A
#
# COMPACT_ATOMS: atom_id res chain seq x y z
N MET A 1 -74.65 -36.96 31.60
CA MET A 1 -74.74 -36.67 30.17
C MET A 1 -74.12 -35.29 29.98
N GLU A 2 -72.79 -35.27 30.13
CA GLU A 2 -71.92 -34.11 30.07
C GLU A 2 -71.28 -34.17 28.71
N LEU A 3 -71.43 -33.14 27.86
CA LEU A 3 -70.52 -32.90 26.75
C LEU A 3 -70.80 -31.54 26.08
N PHE A 4 -69.70 -30.82 25.84
CA PHE A 4 -69.50 -29.65 24.99
C PHE A 4 -69.63 -28.24 25.60
N SER A 5 -68.56 -27.81 26.28
CA SER A 5 -68.08 -26.42 26.28
C SER A 5 -66.55 -26.41 26.26
N ALA A 6 -65.94 -26.48 25.08
CA ALA A 6 -64.48 -26.36 24.91
C ALA A 6 -64.04 -25.85 23.53
N PHE A 7 -64.88 -25.07 22.84
CA PHE A 7 -64.62 -24.65 21.46
C PHE A 7 -64.38 -23.15 21.27
N ASP A 8 -64.00 -22.41 22.33
CA ASP A 8 -63.83 -20.95 22.24
C ASP A 8 -62.43 -20.39 22.58
N LEU A 9 -61.41 -21.25 22.71
CA LEU A 9 -60.03 -20.77 22.97
C LEU A 9 -59.10 -20.67 21.75
N TYR A 10 -59.56 -21.03 20.54
CA TYR A 10 -58.68 -21.10 19.36
C TYR A 10 -58.83 -19.93 18.37
N ARG A 11 -59.82 -19.03 18.56
CA ARG A 11 -60.22 -18.04 17.53
C ARG A 11 -59.82 -16.59 17.84
N ARG A 12 -58.71 -16.35 18.55
CA ARG A 12 -58.21 -14.97 18.81
C ARG A 12 -56.69 -14.80 18.72
N ARG A 13 -55.98 -15.68 18.00
CA ARG A 13 -54.51 -15.62 17.87
C ARG A 13 -53.92 -15.34 16.48
N PRO A 14 -54.63 -15.25 15.33
CA PRO A 14 -53.96 -15.02 14.05
C PRO A 14 -53.54 -13.56 13.86
N PHE A 15 -54.27 -12.61 14.46
CA PHE A 15 -54.03 -11.17 14.27
C PHE A 15 -52.71 -10.70 14.88
N TRP A 16 -52.42 -11.13 16.11
CA TRP A 16 -51.15 -10.83 16.78
C TRP A 16 -49.96 -11.51 16.13
N PHE A 17 -50.15 -12.72 15.57
CA PHE A 17 -49.13 -13.39 14.77
C PHE A 17 -48.83 -12.66 13.46
N LEU A 18 -49.86 -12.17 12.75
CA LEU A 18 -49.67 -11.37 11.54
C LEU A 18 -48.97 -10.04 11.84
N ILE A 19 -49.37 -9.35 12.92
CA ILE A 19 -48.71 -8.12 13.36
C ILE A 19 -47.26 -8.38 13.70
N SER A 20 -46.97 -9.44 14.46
CA SER A 20 -45.60 -9.82 14.81
C SER A 20 -44.75 -10.16 13.57
N LEU A 21 -45.35 -10.86 12.59
CA LEU A 21 -44.68 -11.19 11.32
C LEU A 21 -44.41 -9.94 10.48
N VAL A 22 -45.37 -9.02 10.39
CA VAL A 22 -45.20 -7.74 9.68
C VAL A 22 -44.18 -6.85 10.39
N PHE A 23 -44.18 -6.85 11.72
CA PHE A 23 -43.18 -6.11 12.51
C PHE A 23 -41.78 -6.71 12.34
N LEU A 24 -41.65 -8.04 12.31
CA LEU A 24 -40.40 -8.74 12.02
C LEU A 24 -39.93 -8.50 10.58
N LEU A 25 -40.85 -8.47 9.61
CA LEU A 25 -40.53 -8.15 8.22
C LEU A 25 -40.11 -6.68 8.07
N LEU A 26 -40.77 -5.76 8.78
CA LEU A 26 -40.41 -4.34 8.82
C LEU A 26 -39.07 -4.11 9.53
N THR A 27 -38.76 -4.86 10.59
CA THR A 27 -37.44 -4.78 11.22
C THR A 27 -36.36 -5.38 10.34
N LEU A 28 -36.62 -6.48 9.62
CA LEU A 28 -35.69 -7.05 8.65
C LEU A 28 -35.48 -6.13 7.42
N LEU A 29 -36.53 -5.47 6.93
CA LEU A 29 -36.44 -4.48 5.84
C LEU A 29 -35.74 -3.18 6.27
N ASN A 30 -35.84 -2.80 7.55
CA ASN A 30 -35.13 -1.65 8.14
C ASN A 30 -33.80 -2.02 8.80
N SER A 31 -33.41 -3.30 8.78
CA SER A 31 -32.10 -3.76 9.22
C SER A 31 -31.08 -3.31 8.18
N ARG A 32 -30.68 -2.04 8.25
CA ARG A 32 -29.41 -1.64 7.66
C ARG A 32 -28.34 -2.38 8.44
N VAL A 33 -27.73 -3.39 7.81
CA VAL A 33 -26.43 -3.85 8.26
C VAL A 33 -25.56 -2.60 8.24
N VAL A 34 -25.21 -2.08 9.42
CA VAL A 34 -24.20 -1.04 9.56
C VAL A 34 -22.87 -1.73 9.29
N LEU A 35 -22.60 -2.00 8.01
CA LEU A 35 -21.24 -2.10 7.55
C LEU A 35 -20.68 -0.70 7.78
N SER A 36 -19.72 -0.56 8.69
CA SER A 36 -18.92 0.66 8.74
C SER A 36 -18.41 0.84 7.32
N ASP A 37 -18.83 1.91 6.63
CA ASP A 37 -18.29 2.20 5.32
C ASP A 37 -16.76 2.20 5.46
N PRO A 38 -16.04 1.43 4.64
CA PRO A 38 -14.59 1.44 4.66
C PRO A 38 -14.14 2.88 4.45
N ASN A 39 -13.51 3.44 5.47
CA ASN A 39 -13.18 4.87 5.50
C ASN A 39 -12.18 5.26 4.40
N TYR A 40 -11.45 4.29 3.84
CA TYR A 40 -10.46 4.49 2.80
C TYR A 40 -10.48 3.38 1.74
N LEU A 41 -10.01 3.72 0.55
CA LEU A 41 -9.53 2.79 -0.45
C LEU A 41 -8.03 2.61 -0.24
N ILE A 42 -7.58 1.36 -0.12
CA ILE A 42 -6.18 0.99 0.10
C ILE A 42 -5.69 0.22 -1.13
N GLY A 43 -4.56 0.66 -1.67
CA GLY A 43 -3.91 0.04 -2.82
C GLY A 43 -2.50 -0.41 -2.47
N LEU A 44 -2.15 -1.64 -2.85
CA LEU A 44 -0.83 -2.22 -2.58
C LEU A 44 -0.17 -2.69 -3.86
N GLY A 45 1.11 -2.36 -4.02
CA GLY A 45 1.93 -2.75 -5.17
C GLY A 45 3.34 -3.17 -4.75
N SER A 46 3.95 -4.09 -5.50
CA SER A 46 5.33 -4.54 -5.29
C SER A 46 5.99 -4.92 -6.61
N TYR A 47 7.05 -4.21 -6.97
CA TYR A 47 7.72 -4.39 -8.26
C TYR A 47 9.24 -4.47 -8.11
N ASP A 48 9.90 -5.15 -9.05
CA ASP A 48 11.35 -5.30 -9.09
C ASP A 48 12.04 -3.97 -9.45
N ILE A 49 13.05 -3.59 -8.68
CA ILE A 49 13.92 -2.43 -8.92
C ILE A 49 15.40 -2.83 -8.93
N THR A 50 15.68 -4.13 -9.11
CA THR A 50 17.06 -4.64 -9.16
C THR A 50 17.78 -4.09 -10.38
N GLY A 51 18.81 -3.29 -10.13
CA GLY A 51 19.70 -2.77 -11.18
C GLY A 51 20.73 -3.81 -11.66
N PRO A 52 21.86 -3.35 -12.23
CA PRO A 52 22.93 -4.23 -12.70
C PRO A 52 23.46 -5.13 -11.58
N ALA A 53 23.57 -6.42 -11.88
CA ALA A 53 24.03 -7.44 -10.93
C ALA A 53 25.56 -7.60 -10.89
N ALA A 54 26.28 -7.00 -11.85
CA ALA A 54 27.72 -7.08 -11.98
C ALA A 54 28.31 -5.74 -12.43
N ASP A 55 29.60 -5.53 -12.16
CA ASP A 55 30.44 -4.45 -12.70
C ASP A 55 29.99 -3.00 -12.37
N VAL A 56 29.09 -2.86 -11.39
CA VAL A 56 28.63 -1.56 -10.88
C VAL A 56 28.93 -1.46 -9.40
N ASN A 57 29.56 -0.37 -8.98
CA ASN A 57 29.84 -0.08 -7.58
C ASN A 57 28.54 0.02 -6.76
N MET A 58 28.55 -0.54 -5.55
CA MET A 58 27.39 -0.54 -4.67
C MET A 58 27.23 0.81 -3.97
N MET A 59 25.99 1.26 -3.79
CA MET A 59 25.71 2.54 -3.14
C MET A 59 25.77 2.42 -1.62
N GLY A 60 26.48 3.35 -0.97
CA GLY A 60 26.36 3.60 0.46
C GLY A 60 27.68 3.65 1.21
N TYR A 61 28.54 2.62 1.12
CA TYR A 61 29.81 2.61 1.89
C TYR A 61 30.90 3.50 1.31
N ALA A 62 30.70 4.06 0.12
CA ALA A 62 31.70 4.85 -0.59
C ALA A 62 33.06 4.12 -0.75
N ASN A 63 33.00 2.80 -0.93
CA ASN A 63 34.16 1.94 -1.16
C ASN A 63 34.25 1.57 -2.65
N THR A 64 35.32 1.98 -3.33
CA THR A 64 35.56 1.71 -4.76
C THR A 64 35.67 0.23 -5.08
N ASP A 65 36.12 -0.58 -4.12
CA ASP A 65 36.33 -2.03 -4.29
C ASP A 65 35.03 -2.82 -4.08
N GLN A 66 33.96 -2.16 -3.61
CA GLN A 66 32.66 -2.78 -3.40
C GLN A 66 31.84 -2.80 -4.70
N ILE A 67 32.21 -3.68 -5.61
CA ILE A 67 31.55 -3.86 -6.91
C ILE A 67 30.54 -5.00 -6.81
N ALA A 68 29.33 -4.80 -7.35
CA ALA A 68 28.33 -5.86 -7.45
C ALA A 68 28.89 -7.04 -8.25
N SER A 69 28.68 -8.26 -7.76
CA SER A 69 29.18 -9.50 -8.38
C SER A 69 28.16 -10.65 -8.32
N GLY A 70 26.87 -10.31 -8.23
CA GLY A 70 25.78 -11.26 -8.07
C GLY A 70 24.57 -10.66 -7.35
N VAL A 71 23.57 -11.51 -7.09
CA VAL A 71 22.34 -11.14 -6.40
C VAL A 71 22.08 -12.13 -5.28
N HIS A 72 22.01 -11.65 -4.04
CA HIS A 72 21.54 -12.46 -2.91
C HIS A 72 20.00 -12.46 -2.85
N PHE A 73 19.40 -11.27 -2.79
CA PHE A 73 17.96 -11.06 -2.94
C PHE A 73 17.71 -9.95 -3.94
N ARG A 74 16.59 -10.04 -4.67
CA ARG A 74 16.14 -8.94 -5.52
C ARG A 74 15.66 -7.77 -4.69
N LEU A 75 15.86 -6.57 -5.22
CA LEU A 75 15.43 -5.32 -4.63
C LEU A 75 14.01 -5.00 -5.08
N ARG A 76 13.14 -4.56 -4.17
CA ARG A 76 11.73 -4.23 -4.48
C ARG A 76 11.38 -2.79 -4.14
N ALA A 77 10.56 -2.18 -4.98
CA ALA A 77 9.73 -1.04 -4.58
C ALA A 77 8.41 -1.58 -4.04
N ARG A 78 7.93 -1.05 -2.91
CA ARG A 78 6.63 -1.38 -2.31
C ARG A 78 5.81 -0.10 -2.17
N ALA A 79 4.67 -0.03 -2.84
CA ALA A 79 3.80 1.14 -2.86
C ALA A 79 2.54 0.88 -2.02
N PHE A 80 2.17 1.89 -1.24
CA PHE A 80 1.01 1.93 -0.39
C PHE A 80 0.21 3.18 -0.75
N ILE A 81 -0.99 2.99 -1.28
CA ILE A 81 -1.92 4.07 -1.60
C ILE A 81 -3.02 4.07 -0.55
N ALA A 82 -3.29 5.24 0.05
CA ALA A 82 -4.48 5.48 0.85
C ALA A 82 -5.26 6.61 0.19
N ALA A 83 -6.54 6.36 -0.10
CA ALA A 83 -7.41 7.31 -0.79
C ALA A 83 -8.78 7.39 -0.11
N GLU A 84 -9.36 8.57 -0.08
CA GLU A 84 -10.78 8.73 0.26
C GLU A 84 -11.66 8.25 -0.91
N PRO A 85 -12.85 7.67 -0.68
CA PRO A 85 -13.72 7.16 -1.75
C PRO A 85 -14.07 8.19 -2.84
N LYS A 86 -14.08 9.49 -2.50
CA LYS A 86 -14.38 10.61 -3.43
C LYS A 86 -13.44 11.80 -3.24
N GLY A 87 -12.21 11.58 -2.78
CA GLY A 87 -11.37 12.67 -2.31
C GLY A 87 -9.88 12.48 -2.55
N ASN A 88 -9.10 13.00 -1.62
CA ASN A 88 -7.66 13.05 -1.73
C ASN A 88 -7.05 11.65 -1.66
N ARG A 89 -5.85 11.50 -2.23
CA ARG A 89 -5.05 10.29 -2.09
C ARG A 89 -3.60 10.63 -1.83
N VAL A 90 -2.93 9.74 -1.13
CA VAL A 90 -1.49 9.77 -0.89
C VAL A 90 -0.87 8.44 -1.32
N VAL A 91 0.36 8.50 -1.79
CA VAL A 91 1.17 7.33 -2.14
C VAL A 91 2.48 7.39 -1.37
N PHE A 92 2.78 6.34 -0.63
CA PHE A 92 4.10 6.12 -0.04
C PHE A 92 4.77 4.93 -0.73
N VAL A 93 5.99 5.12 -1.21
CA VAL A 93 6.80 4.07 -1.83
C VAL A 93 8.05 3.83 -1.00
N ASN A 94 8.22 2.62 -0.52
CA ASN A 94 9.41 2.16 0.18
C ASN A 94 10.29 1.32 -0.75
N LEU A 95 11.54 1.73 -0.94
CA LEU A 95 12.50 1.12 -1.84
C LEU A 95 13.53 0.31 -1.08
N ASP A 96 13.83 -0.89 -1.55
CA ASP A 96 15.03 -1.63 -1.18
C ASP A 96 16.27 -0.99 -1.86
N ALA A 97 16.59 0.25 -1.49
CA ALA A 97 17.69 1.05 -2.01
C ALA A 97 18.35 1.87 -0.88
N CYS A 98 19.52 2.45 -1.16
CA CYS A 98 20.26 3.26 -0.18
C CYS A 98 19.54 4.59 0.11
N MET A 99 19.03 5.28 -0.91
CA MET A 99 18.26 6.51 -0.70
C MET A 99 17.28 6.73 -1.85
N ALA A 100 16.29 7.58 -1.61
CA ALA A 100 15.53 8.17 -2.70
C ALA A 100 16.43 9.17 -3.47
N SER A 101 16.16 9.35 -4.76
CA SER A 101 16.91 10.26 -5.63
C SER A 101 15.97 11.36 -6.13
N GLN A 102 16.41 12.62 -6.04
CA GLN A 102 15.65 13.76 -6.57
C GLN A 102 15.32 13.56 -8.07
N LEU A 103 16.29 13.09 -8.86
CA LEU A 103 16.11 12.81 -10.28
C LEU A 103 15.08 11.70 -10.52
N VAL A 104 15.19 10.62 -9.76
CA VAL A 104 14.26 9.48 -9.87
C VAL A 104 12.85 9.94 -9.51
N THR A 105 12.67 10.68 -8.41
CA THR A 105 11.38 11.23 -8.01
C THR A 105 10.80 12.14 -9.09
N ALA A 106 11.57 13.11 -9.59
CA ALA A 106 11.10 14.03 -10.63
C ALA A 106 10.65 13.28 -11.89
N ARG A 107 11.42 12.27 -12.31
CA ARG A 107 11.09 11.45 -13.48
C ARG A 107 9.86 10.58 -13.27
N VAL A 108 9.68 10.01 -12.08
CA VAL A 108 8.48 9.24 -11.73
C VAL A 108 7.25 10.13 -11.74
N ILE A 109 7.32 11.33 -11.12
CA ILE A 109 6.21 12.28 -11.12
C ILE A 109 5.84 12.70 -12.54
N GLU A 110 6.83 13.00 -13.39
CA GLU A 110 6.60 13.33 -14.81
C GLU A 110 5.81 12.22 -15.52
N ARG A 111 6.21 10.95 -15.36
CA ARG A 111 5.53 9.80 -15.98
C ARG A 111 4.13 9.56 -15.40
N LEU A 112 3.96 9.69 -14.09
CA LEU A 112 2.66 9.58 -13.45
C LEU A 112 1.73 10.70 -13.91
N LYS A 113 2.24 11.92 -14.06
CA LYS A 113 1.46 13.06 -14.57
C LYS A 113 1.01 12.84 -16.01
N ALA A 114 1.88 12.30 -16.86
CA ALA A 114 1.51 11.93 -18.23
C ALA A 114 0.40 10.87 -18.28
N ARG A 115 0.34 9.96 -17.31
CA ARG A 115 -0.62 8.86 -17.25
C ARG A 115 -1.94 9.23 -16.56
N TYR A 116 -1.87 9.95 -15.45
CA TYR A 116 -2.98 10.16 -14.51
C TYR A 116 -3.34 11.65 -14.33
N GLY A 117 -2.72 12.57 -15.08
CA GLY A 117 -2.90 14.00 -14.90
C GLY A 117 -2.40 14.47 -13.53
N ASP A 118 -3.12 15.38 -12.88
CA ASP A 118 -2.71 15.94 -11.57
C ASP A 118 -3.08 15.05 -10.37
N LEU A 119 -3.41 13.78 -10.61
CA LEU A 119 -3.77 12.84 -9.54
C LEU A 119 -2.59 12.49 -8.61
N TYR A 120 -1.38 12.43 -9.18
CA TYR A 120 -0.14 12.15 -8.47
C TYR A 120 0.86 13.27 -8.74
N THR A 121 1.23 13.97 -7.68
CA THR A 121 2.09 15.16 -7.71
C THR A 121 3.11 15.08 -6.58
N GLU A 122 4.04 16.03 -6.56
CA GLU A 122 5.05 16.18 -5.51
C GLU A 122 4.42 16.40 -4.12
N LYS A 123 3.14 16.81 -4.06
CA LYS A 123 2.42 17.05 -2.80
C LYS A 123 1.90 15.78 -2.14
N ASN A 124 1.70 14.71 -2.90
CA ASN A 124 1.03 13.50 -2.41
C ASN A 124 1.75 12.19 -2.76
N VAL A 125 2.95 12.26 -3.32
CA VAL A 125 3.82 11.09 -3.57
C VAL A 125 5.09 11.24 -2.76
N ALA A 126 5.33 10.28 -1.86
CA ALA A 126 6.53 10.18 -1.06
C ALA A 126 7.30 8.90 -1.43
N ILE A 127 8.60 9.04 -1.69
CA ILE A 127 9.49 7.92 -2.03
C ILE A 127 10.61 7.89 -1.01
N SER A 128 10.83 6.75 -0.37
CA SER A 128 11.84 6.54 0.66
C SER A 128 12.67 5.30 0.38
N GLY A 129 13.98 5.38 0.59
CA GLY A 129 14.87 4.21 0.61
C GLY A 129 15.04 3.68 2.02
N ILE A 130 15.13 2.36 2.19
CA ILE A 130 15.40 1.74 3.49
C ILE A 130 16.85 1.92 3.97
N HIS A 131 17.70 2.57 3.18
CA HIS A 131 19.11 2.72 3.47
C HIS A 131 19.90 1.42 3.46
N SER A 132 19.60 0.54 2.51
CA SER A 132 20.45 -0.62 2.24
C SER A 132 21.72 -0.21 1.49
N HIS A 133 22.88 -0.63 1.99
CA HIS A 133 24.18 -0.44 1.36
C HIS A 133 24.52 -1.56 0.35
N ALA A 134 23.54 -2.41 0.03
CA ALA A 134 23.72 -3.64 -0.74
C ALA A 134 23.05 -3.59 -2.14
N GLY A 135 22.84 -2.39 -2.70
CA GLY A 135 22.28 -2.21 -4.05
C GLY A 135 23.22 -1.44 -4.99
N PRO A 136 23.05 -1.55 -6.32
CA PRO A 136 23.91 -0.86 -7.29
C PRO A 136 23.73 0.66 -7.24
N GLY A 137 24.83 1.40 -7.39
CA GLY A 137 24.87 2.86 -7.40
C GLY A 137 24.62 3.50 -8.77
N GLY A 138 25.05 4.75 -8.93
CA GLY A 138 25.02 5.46 -10.21
C GLY A 138 23.67 6.05 -10.63
N TYR A 139 22.67 6.14 -9.75
CA TYR A 139 21.33 6.66 -10.07
C TYR A 139 21.03 8.06 -9.50
N LEU A 140 22.03 8.70 -8.87
CA LEU A 140 21.93 10.03 -8.28
C LEU A 140 22.52 11.08 -9.25
N GLN A 141 21.96 12.28 -9.25
CA GLN A 141 22.33 13.32 -10.24
C GLN A 141 23.61 14.10 -9.89
N TYR A 142 23.96 14.18 -8.60
CA TYR A 142 25.07 15.01 -8.16
C TYR A 142 26.38 14.22 -8.14
N VAL A 143 27.45 14.85 -8.64
CA VAL A 143 28.79 14.24 -8.78
C VAL A 143 29.24 13.55 -7.50
N VAL A 144 29.05 14.22 -6.34
CA VAL A 144 29.45 13.71 -5.02
C VAL A 144 28.94 12.27 -4.74
N TYR A 145 27.77 11.91 -5.26
CA TYR A 145 27.17 10.59 -5.02
C TYR A 145 27.55 9.54 -6.06
N ILE A 146 28.11 9.94 -7.20
CA ILE A 146 28.42 9.03 -8.32
C ILE A 146 29.92 8.83 -8.53
N VAL A 147 30.77 9.46 -7.72
CA VAL A 147 32.24 9.29 -7.79
C VAL A 147 32.64 7.81 -7.74
N THR A 148 32.11 7.04 -6.78
CA THR A 148 32.49 5.63 -6.61
C THR A 148 31.89 4.70 -7.66
N SER A 149 30.79 5.12 -8.31
CA SER A 149 30.20 4.41 -9.47
C SER A 149 30.82 4.84 -10.80
N LEU A 150 31.86 5.67 -10.76
CA LEU A 150 32.57 6.20 -11.93
C LEU A 150 31.63 6.93 -12.92
N GLY A 151 30.54 7.50 -12.40
CA GLY A 151 29.57 8.26 -13.17
C GLY A 151 28.15 7.72 -13.06
N PHE A 152 27.30 8.19 -13.97
CA PHE A 152 25.89 7.87 -13.99
C PHE A 152 25.64 6.54 -14.70
N VAL A 153 25.03 5.59 -13.99
CA VAL A 153 24.70 4.26 -14.49
C VAL A 153 23.24 4.24 -14.90
N ARG A 154 23.01 4.42 -16.21
CA ARG A 154 21.66 4.54 -16.78
C ARG A 154 20.76 3.34 -16.46
N GLN A 155 21.32 2.13 -16.43
CA GLN A 155 20.60 0.90 -16.10
C GLN A 155 20.06 0.91 -14.67
N SER A 156 20.86 1.38 -13.69
CA SER A 156 20.40 1.52 -12.30
C SER A 156 19.26 2.53 -12.19
N PHE A 157 19.41 3.67 -12.89
CA PHE A 157 18.39 4.71 -12.91
C PHE A 157 17.07 4.24 -13.54
N ASP A 158 17.13 3.64 -14.73
CA ASP A 158 15.94 3.19 -15.44
C ASP A 158 15.25 2.05 -14.66
N ALA A 159 15.99 1.13 -14.05
CA ALA A 159 15.42 0.07 -13.21
C ALA A 159 14.62 0.66 -12.02
N LEU A 160 15.15 1.70 -11.37
CA LEU A 160 14.44 2.39 -10.28
C LEU A 160 13.20 3.12 -10.79
N VAL A 161 13.31 3.94 -11.83
CA VAL A 161 12.17 4.72 -12.36
C VAL A 161 11.07 3.79 -12.87
N ASP A 162 11.41 2.81 -13.69
CA ASP A 162 10.44 1.89 -14.29
C ASP A 162 9.78 1.03 -13.20
N GLY A 163 10.56 0.53 -12.24
CA GLY A 163 10.02 -0.30 -11.17
C GLY A 163 9.12 0.48 -10.20
N ILE A 164 9.47 1.73 -9.87
CA ILE A 164 8.62 2.58 -9.04
C ILE A 164 7.32 2.93 -9.76
N GLU A 165 7.37 3.33 -11.03
CA GLU A 165 6.18 3.63 -11.82
C GLU A 165 5.23 2.42 -11.85
N LYS A 166 5.75 1.24 -12.20
CA LYS A 166 4.94 0.01 -12.26
C LYS A 166 4.42 -0.41 -10.89
N CYS A 167 5.17 -0.19 -9.83
CA CYS A 167 4.72 -0.44 -8.46
C CYS A 167 3.52 0.44 -8.09
N ILE A 168 3.56 1.73 -8.44
CA ILE A 168 2.45 2.66 -8.19
C ILE A 168 1.24 2.31 -9.07
N ILE A 169 1.45 1.97 -10.34
CA ILE A 169 0.37 1.50 -11.23
C ILE A 169 -0.29 0.26 -10.63
N GLN A 170 0.49 -0.74 -10.21
CA GLN A 170 -0.05 -1.94 -9.58
C GLN A 170 -0.87 -1.61 -8.34
N ALA A 171 -0.39 -0.69 -7.49
CA ALA A 171 -1.13 -0.26 -6.30
C ALA A 171 -2.41 0.50 -6.66
N HIS A 172 -2.40 1.31 -7.73
CA HIS A 172 -3.58 2.04 -8.22
C HIS A 172 -4.67 1.10 -8.71
N GLU A 173 -4.31 0.11 -9.54
CA GLU A 173 -5.25 -0.86 -10.10
C GLU A 173 -5.79 -1.85 -9.04
N ASN A 174 -5.12 -1.94 -7.89
CA ASN A 174 -5.46 -2.81 -6.77
C ASN A 174 -6.10 -2.04 -5.60
N LEU A 175 -6.79 -0.93 -5.87
CA LEU A 175 -7.50 -0.15 -4.85
C LEU A 175 -8.77 -0.88 -4.41
N HIS A 176 -8.81 -1.23 -3.12
CA HIS A 176 -9.95 -1.89 -2.51
C HIS A 176 -10.35 -1.22 -1.19
N PRO A 177 -11.62 -1.29 -0.79
CA PRO A 177 -12.04 -0.70 0.46
C PRO A 177 -11.38 -1.38 1.67
N GLY A 178 -10.89 -0.59 2.63
CA GLY A 178 -10.19 -1.09 3.80
C GLY A 178 -10.06 -0.08 4.94
N SER A 179 -9.47 -0.54 6.04
CA SER A 179 -9.24 0.24 7.26
C SER A 179 -7.75 0.27 7.59
N ILE A 180 -7.27 1.41 8.10
CA ILE A 180 -5.88 1.60 8.52
C ILE A 180 -5.86 1.66 10.05
N PHE A 181 -5.01 0.83 10.66
CA PHE A 181 -4.78 0.81 12.10
C PHE A 181 -3.33 1.21 12.39
N VAL A 182 -3.12 1.90 13.50
CA VAL A 182 -1.77 2.31 13.95
C VAL A 182 -1.55 1.72 15.33
N ASN A 183 -0.40 1.08 15.50
CA ASN A 183 0.09 0.64 16.79
C ASN A 183 1.51 1.18 16.98
N LYS A 184 1.89 1.42 18.24
CA LYS A 184 3.22 1.88 18.62
C LYS A 184 3.68 1.10 19.84
N ASP A 185 4.85 0.50 19.74
CA ASP A 185 5.61 0.02 20.89
C ASP A 185 6.84 0.92 21.06
N LEU A 186 7.23 1.17 22.31
CA LEU A 186 8.42 1.94 22.68
C LEU A 186 9.66 1.04 22.76
N ARG A 187 9.52 -0.28 22.70
CA ARG A 187 10.62 -1.23 22.81
C ARG A 187 10.65 -2.20 21.63
N CYS A 188 11.78 -2.26 20.92
CA CYS A 188 12.02 -3.29 19.90
C CYS A 188 12.51 -4.62 20.52
N TRP A 189 12.92 -4.58 21.80
CA TRP A 189 13.36 -5.73 22.60
C TRP A 189 12.72 -5.65 23.98
N SER A 190 12.02 -6.71 24.41
CA SER A 190 11.73 -6.90 25.83
C SER A 190 12.95 -7.57 26.47
N GLU A 191 13.63 -6.90 27.39
CA GLU A 191 14.44 -7.62 28.36
C GLU A 191 13.50 -8.54 29.15
N SER A 192 13.64 -9.86 28.96
CA SER A 192 13.16 -10.81 29.95
C SER A 192 13.96 -10.54 31.22
N GLN A 193 13.35 -9.88 32.20
CA GLN A 193 13.93 -9.76 33.53
C GLN A 193 14.06 -11.18 34.13
N PRO A 194 15.17 -11.49 34.84
CA PRO A 194 15.46 -12.81 35.36
C PRO A 194 14.45 -13.30 36.42
#